data_AF-A0AAV2B2R9-F1
#
_entry.id   AF-A0AAV2B2R9-F1
#
_cell.length_a   1.000
_cell.length_b   1.000
_cell.length_c   1.000
_cell.angle_alpha   90.00
_cell.angle_beta   90.00
_cell.angle_gamma   90.00
#
_symmetry.space_group_name_H-M   'P 1'
#
loop_
_entity.id
_entity.type
_entity.pdbx_description
1 polymer ?
#
loop_
_entity_poly.entity_id
_entity_poly.type
_entity_poly.pdbx_seq_one_letter_code
_entity_poly.pdbx_strand_id
1 'polypeptide(L)'
;MEIDFNYTEGSYIMGFQLNLFEIRFFYASSRPQVFIGIHSPFVPNNPLEDGLAIYPGKSYELQVELEKEEHSLPPPYQTSCSDNGPSEDVKPFTNPNSYQADPDDFAKILIFVKNTEVSMLRHVPLYGSGEVFSYVGGLAGFWLGVSVFSFTDIIEKLYRKAMNWMVNFRLENVQNALFLEAHHD
;
A
#
# COMPACT_ATOMS: atom_id res chain seq x y z
N MET A 1 -32.58 -12.39 -39.77
CA MET A 1 -31.13 -12.66 -39.67
C MET A 1 -30.75 -12.28 -38.25
N GLU A 2 -30.87 -13.25 -37.35
CA GLU A 2 -30.43 -13.13 -35.96
C GLU A 2 -28.91 -13.05 -35.96
N ILE A 3 -28.37 -12.04 -35.29
CA ILE A 3 -26.94 -11.97 -35.00
C ILE A 3 -26.80 -12.49 -33.58
N ASP A 4 -26.45 -13.77 -33.48
CA ASP A 4 -26.06 -14.42 -32.22
C ASP A 4 -24.72 -13.83 -31.76
N PHE A 5 -24.75 -13.02 -30.70
CA PHE A 5 -23.55 -12.60 -29.99
C PHE A 5 -23.23 -13.63 -28.92
N ASN A 6 -22.33 -14.55 -29.24
CA ASN A 6 -21.80 -15.49 -28.27
C ASN A 6 -20.87 -14.73 -27.30
N TYR A 7 -21.43 -14.35 -26.15
CA TYR A 7 -20.73 -13.71 -25.03
C TYR A 7 -19.71 -14.67 -24.44
N THR A 8 -18.43 -14.44 -24.72
CA THR A 8 -17.33 -15.08 -23.98
C THR A 8 -16.46 -13.98 -23.38
N GLU A 9 -16.69 -13.75 -22.07
CA GLU A 9 -15.73 -13.21 -21.09
C GLU A 9 -15.23 -11.76 -21.25
N GLY A 10 -16.10 -10.83 -21.68
CA GLY A 10 -15.80 -9.39 -21.58
C GLY A 10 -17.06 -8.55 -21.43
N SER A 11 -17.02 -7.55 -20.55
CA SER A 11 -18.09 -6.56 -20.41
C SER A 11 -17.95 -5.49 -21.51
N TYR A 12 -18.98 -5.34 -22.35
CA TYR A 12 -19.05 -4.25 -23.33
C TYR A 12 -19.19 -2.91 -22.60
N ILE A 13 -18.23 -2.00 -22.78
CA ILE A 13 -18.25 -0.71 -22.10
C ILE A 13 -18.82 0.36 -23.02
N MET A 14 -18.22 0.52 -24.19
CA MET A 14 -18.50 1.65 -25.08
C MET A 14 -18.07 1.35 -26.50
N GLY A 15 -18.79 1.93 -27.46
CA GLY A 15 -18.48 1.87 -28.88
C GLY A 15 -18.51 3.27 -29.48
N PHE A 16 -17.53 3.55 -30.33
CA PHE A 16 -17.43 4.80 -31.06
C PHE A 16 -17.49 4.53 -32.57
N GLN A 17 -18.16 5.42 -33.29
CA GLN A 17 -18.07 5.49 -34.74
C GLN A 17 -17.44 6.83 -35.08
N LEU A 18 -16.19 6.79 -35.52
CA LEU A 18 -15.42 7.98 -35.88
C LEU A 18 -15.52 8.21 -37.38
N ASN A 19 -15.85 9.43 -37.78
CA ASN A 19 -15.68 9.88 -39.14
C ASN A 19 -14.28 10.51 -39.28
N LEU A 20 -13.40 9.88 -40.07
CA LEU A 20 -12.01 10.31 -40.21
C LEU A 20 -11.77 11.23 -41.42
N PHE A 21 -12.84 11.63 -42.13
CA PHE A 21 -12.79 12.51 -43.29
C PHE A 21 -12.45 13.97 -42.96
N GLU A 22 -12.58 14.38 -41.69
CA GLU A 22 -12.49 15.79 -41.28
C GLU A 22 -11.06 16.32 -41.06
N ILE A 23 -10.03 15.47 -41.20
CA ILE A 23 -8.64 15.88 -40.99
C ILE A 23 -8.09 16.44 -42.32
N ARG A 24 -8.02 17.77 -42.45
CA ARG A 24 -7.35 18.40 -43.61
C ARG A 24 -5.89 17.95 -43.68
N PHE A 25 -5.54 17.13 -44.67
CA PHE A 25 -4.14 16.88 -45.00
C PHE A 25 -3.57 18.06 -45.77
N PHE A 26 -2.49 18.64 -45.26
CA PHE A 26 -1.70 19.61 -46.03
C PHE A 26 -0.99 18.96 -47.24
N TYR A 27 -0.98 17.62 -47.34
CA TYR A 27 -0.34 16.86 -48.41
C TYR A 27 -1.21 15.72 -48.93
N ALA A 28 -1.38 15.63 -50.26
CA ALA A 28 -2.24 14.65 -50.94
C ALA A 28 -1.79 13.17 -50.81
N SER A 29 -0.61 12.90 -50.24
CA SER A 29 -0.08 11.54 -50.05
C SER A 29 -0.26 11.00 -48.62
N SER A 30 -0.81 11.80 -47.70
CA SER A 30 -1.00 11.40 -46.30
C SER A 30 -2.32 10.67 -46.12
N ARG A 31 -2.31 9.53 -45.41
CA ARG A 31 -3.54 8.82 -45.05
C ARG A 31 -4.03 9.29 -43.68
N PRO A 32 -5.34 9.52 -43.48
CA PRO A 32 -5.87 9.80 -42.16
C PRO A 32 -5.65 8.65 -41.20
N GLN A 33 -5.06 8.98 -40.07
CA GLN A 33 -4.91 8.12 -38.92
C GLN A 33 -5.20 8.92 -37.66
N VAL A 34 -5.91 8.30 -36.72
CA VAL A 34 -6.12 8.82 -35.37
C VAL A 34 -5.43 7.89 -34.40
N PHE A 35 -4.81 8.47 -33.37
CA PHE A 35 -4.20 7.69 -32.31
C PHE A 35 -5.12 7.67 -31.10
N ILE A 36 -5.33 6.48 -30.53
CA ILE A 36 -6.13 6.26 -29.33
C ILE A 36 -5.23 5.72 -28.25
N GLY A 37 -5.11 6.46 -27.14
CA GLY A 37 -4.44 5.99 -25.94
C GLY A 37 -5.46 5.72 -24.85
N ILE A 38 -5.50 4.49 -24.33
CA ILE A 38 -6.33 4.12 -23.17
C ILE A 38 -5.43 4.17 -21.94
N HIS A 39 -5.84 4.93 -20.92
CA HIS A 39 -5.03 5.15 -19.73
C HIS A 39 -5.92 5.42 -18.50
N SER A 40 -5.31 5.37 -17.32
CA SER A 40 -5.96 5.77 -16.07
C SER A 40 -6.26 7.27 -16.07
N PRO A 41 -7.43 7.73 -15.57
CA PRO A 41 -7.78 9.15 -15.51
C PRO A 41 -6.79 10.00 -14.66
N PHE A 42 -5.94 9.35 -13.87
CA PHE A 42 -4.95 9.99 -13.00
C PHE A 42 -3.53 10.03 -13.58
N VAL A 43 -3.28 9.35 -14.70
CA VAL A 43 -1.96 9.31 -15.34
C VAL A 43 -2.11 9.82 -16.76
N PRO A 44 -1.64 11.04 -17.08
CA PRO A 44 -1.72 11.53 -18.45
C PRO A 44 -0.87 10.62 -19.36
N ASN A 45 -1.41 10.29 -20.54
CA ASN A 45 -0.68 9.56 -21.57
C ASN A 45 -0.42 10.46 -22.78
N ASN A 46 0.61 10.11 -23.55
CA ASN A 46 0.85 10.72 -24.85
C ASN A 46 0.34 9.79 -25.95
N PRO A 47 -0.85 10.02 -26.53
CA PRO A 47 -1.39 9.15 -27.56
C PRO A 47 -0.55 9.13 -28.85
N LEU A 48 0.36 10.08 -29.07
CA LEU A 48 1.25 10.03 -30.24
C LEU A 48 2.42 9.05 -30.09
N GLU A 49 2.83 8.76 -28.86
CA GLU A 49 3.93 7.83 -28.58
C GLU A 49 3.40 6.45 -28.21
N ASP A 50 2.40 6.39 -27.34
CA ASP A 50 1.89 5.14 -26.76
C ASP A 50 0.51 4.74 -27.32
N GLY A 51 -0.08 5.56 -28.18
CA GLY A 51 -1.42 5.34 -28.71
C GLY A 51 -1.46 4.36 -29.89
N LEU A 52 -2.60 3.69 -30.03
CA LEU A 52 -2.90 2.82 -31.15
C LEU A 52 -3.41 3.63 -32.35
N ALA A 53 -2.78 3.43 -33.51
CA ALA A 53 -3.22 4.05 -34.76
C ALA A 53 -4.46 3.35 -35.35
N ILE A 54 -5.50 4.14 -35.61
CA ILE A 54 -6.79 3.77 -36.19
C ILE A 54 -6.89 4.33 -37.61
N TYR A 55 -7.27 3.48 -38.55
CA TYR A 55 -7.45 3.81 -39.96
C TYR A 55 -8.94 3.79 -40.35
N PRO A 56 -9.35 4.62 -41.33
CA PRO A 56 -10.73 4.64 -41.85
C PRO A 56 -11.12 3.33 -42.51
N GLY A 57 -12.43 3.05 -42.55
CA GLY A 57 -13.01 1.86 -43.18
C GLY A 57 -12.66 0.54 -42.48
N LYS A 58 -12.08 0.61 -41.28
CA LYS A 58 -11.73 -0.55 -40.45
C LYS A 58 -12.55 -0.58 -39.17
N SER A 59 -12.84 -1.80 -38.72
CA SER A 59 -13.46 -2.05 -37.42
C SER A 59 -12.41 -2.60 -36.47
N TYR A 60 -12.30 -1.99 -35.29
CA TYR A 60 -11.33 -2.31 -34.25
C TYR A 60 -12.05 -2.83 -33.02
N GLU A 61 -11.57 -3.94 -32.50
CA GLU A 61 -12.01 -4.52 -31.24
C GLU A 61 -10.85 -4.41 -30.24
N LEU A 62 -11.06 -3.61 -29.20
CA LEU A 62 -10.07 -3.35 -28.16
C LEU A 62 -10.49 -4.06 -26.89
N GLN A 63 -9.70 -5.05 -26.49
CA GLN A 63 -9.87 -5.72 -25.21
C GLN A 63 -8.91 -5.07 -24.21
N VAL A 64 -9.48 -4.42 -23.20
CA VAL A 64 -8.76 -3.77 -22.12
C VAL A 64 -8.76 -4.70 -20.92
N GLU A 65 -7.56 -5.02 -20.43
CA GLU A 65 -7.36 -5.72 -19.17
C GLU A 65 -6.84 -4.71 -18.15
N LEU A 66 -7.56 -4.58 -17.02
CA LEU A 66 -7.15 -3.67 -15.96
C LEU A 66 -5.98 -4.29 -15.21
N GLU A 67 -4.79 -3.72 -15.39
CA GLU A 67 -3.62 -4.08 -14.57
C GLU A 67 -3.83 -3.66 -13.11
N LYS A 68 -3.11 -4.33 -12.20
CA LYS A 68 -3.30 -4.21 -10.74
C LYS A 68 -3.03 -2.79 -10.26
N GLU A 69 -3.88 -2.31 -9.35
CA GLU A 69 -3.63 -1.06 -8.64
C GLU A 69 -2.60 -1.30 -7.52
N GLU A 70 -1.45 -0.64 -7.61
CA GLU A 70 -0.36 -0.75 -6.65
C GLU A 70 -0.38 0.43 -5.67
N HIS A 71 -0.71 0.17 -4.40
CA HIS A 71 -0.63 1.17 -3.33
C HIS A 71 0.68 1.01 -2.57
N SER A 72 1.65 1.85 -2.93
CA SER A 72 2.94 1.97 -2.25
C SER A 72 2.79 2.55 -0.84
N LEU A 73 3.64 2.12 0.09
CA LEU A 73 3.68 2.66 1.47
C LEU A 73 4.33 4.06 1.49
N PRO A 74 3.86 5.00 2.33
CA PRO A 74 4.53 6.29 2.50
C PRO A 74 5.92 6.12 3.15
N PRO A 75 6.86 7.06 2.99
CA PRO A 75 8.12 7.07 3.72
C PRO A 75 7.88 6.88 5.23
N PRO A 76 8.68 6.08 5.97
CA PRO A 76 10.10 5.76 5.79
C PRO A 76 10.42 4.49 4.97
N TYR A 77 9.41 3.87 4.36
CA TYR A 77 9.64 2.76 3.43
C TYR A 77 10.23 3.30 2.12
N GLN A 78 11.17 2.58 1.50
CA GLN A 78 11.79 3.00 0.24
C GLN A 78 10.76 2.92 -0.90
N THR A 79 9.97 3.97 -1.07
CA THR A 79 9.06 4.12 -2.19
C THR A 79 9.45 5.39 -2.93
N SER A 80 9.75 5.26 -4.22
CA SER A 80 10.12 6.38 -5.09
C SER A 80 8.88 7.14 -5.55
N CYS A 81 7.96 7.45 -4.64
CA CYS A 81 6.75 8.19 -4.94
C CYS A 81 7.06 9.69 -4.97
N SER A 82 6.76 10.34 -6.09
CA SER A 82 6.79 11.80 -6.22
C SER A 82 5.36 12.33 -6.13
N ASP A 83 5.17 13.37 -5.33
CA ASP A 83 3.86 14.01 -5.16
C ASP A 83 3.55 14.89 -6.39
N ASN A 84 2.58 14.45 -7.20
CA ASN A 84 2.15 15.17 -8.38
C ASN A 84 0.98 16.07 -7.98
N GLY A 85 1.30 17.33 -7.65
CA GLY A 85 0.28 18.37 -7.45
C GLY A 85 -0.56 18.60 -8.72
N PRO A 86 -1.73 19.24 -8.60
CA PRO A 86 -2.62 19.48 -9.72
C PRO A 86 -1.93 20.32 -10.80
N SER A 87 -1.87 19.81 -12.03
CA SER A 87 -1.43 20.57 -13.19
C SER A 87 -2.56 21.46 -13.70
N GLU A 88 -2.34 22.77 -13.70
CA GLU A 88 -3.20 23.74 -14.34
C GLU A 88 -2.88 23.81 -15.84
N ASP A 89 -3.91 24.13 -16.65
CA ASP A 89 -3.88 24.53 -18.07
C ASP A 89 -4.27 23.48 -19.12
N VAL A 90 -5.59 23.29 -19.32
CA VAL A 90 -6.14 22.82 -20.61
C VAL A 90 -7.07 23.90 -21.18
N LYS A 91 -6.66 24.52 -22.29
CA LYS A 91 -7.51 25.47 -23.04
C LYS A 91 -8.59 24.71 -23.82
N PRO A 92 -9.86 25.16 -23.80
CA PRO A 92 -10.92 24.53 -24.60
C PRO A 92 -10.72 24.85 -26.08
N PHE A 93 -10.65 23.81 -26.91
CA PHE A 93 -10.65 23.92 -28.36
C PHE A 93 -12.10 23.88 -28.84
N THR A 94 -12.60 24.96 -29.43
CA THR A 94 -13.94 25.03 -30.03
C THR A 94 -13.77 25.03 -31.55
N ASN A 95 -14.16 23.95 -32.23
CA ASN A 95 -14.18 23.90 -33.69
C ASN A 95 -15.61 24.15 -34.20
N PRO A 96 -15.86 25.19 -35.03
CA PRO A 96 -17.11 25.38 -35.73
C PRO A 96 -16.99 24.82 -37.15
N ASN A 97 -17.69 23.73 -37.47
CA ASN A 97 -18.44 23.49 -38.72
C ASN A 97 -18.94 22.04 -38.78
N SER A 98 -20.08 21.82 -39.43
CA SER A 98 -20.67 20.50 -39.67
C SER A 98 -20.65 20.17 -41.17
N TYR A 99 -20.00 19.07 -41.55
CA TYR A 99 -20.05 18.52 -42.91
C TYR A 99 -20.78 17.17 -42.93
N GLN A 100 -21.34 16.80 -44.08
CA GLN A 100 -22.05 15.53 -44.32
C GLN A 100 -21.06 14.42 -44.72
N ALA A 101 -21.20 13.24 -44.12
CA ALA A 101 -20.26 12.13 -44.18
C ALA A 101 -20.75 10.95 -45.05
N ASP A 102 -19.83 10.30 -45.77
CA ASP A 102 -20.07 9.13 -46.65
C ASP A 102 -19.86 7.81 -45.87
N PRO A 103 -20.61 6.70 -46.09
CA PRO A 103 -20.56 5.46 -45.30
C PRO A 103 -19.22 4.71 -45.27
N ASP A 104 -18.31 4.96 -46.20
CA ASP A 104 -16.99 4.28 -46.25
C ASP A 104 -15.89 4.99 -45.44
N ASP A 105 -16.21 6.16 -44.85
CA ASP A 105 -15.26 6.99 -44.09
C ASP A 105 -15.25 6.69 -42.58
N PHE A 106 -16.08 5.75 -42.14
CA PHE A 106 -16.27 5.48 -40.73
C PHE A 106 -15.32 4.39 -40.22
N ALA A 107 -14.60 4.70 -39.15
CA ALA A 107 -13.95 3.70 -38.30
C ALA A 107 -14.89 3.32 -37.16
N LYS A 108 -15.11 2.03 -36.95
CA LYS A 108 -15.88 1.51 -35.80
C LYS A 108 -14.90 1.00 -34.75
N ILE A 109 -15.04 1.45 -33.52
CA ILE A 109 -14.20 1.01 -32.40
C ILE A 109 -15.12 0.46 -31.33
N LEU A 110 -14.89 -0.78 -30.93
CA LEU A 110 -15.61 -1.45 -29.86
C LEU A 110 -14.63 -1.74 -28.72
N ILE A 111 -14.95 -1.29 -27.51
CA ILE A 111 -14.11 -1.47 -26.32
C ILE A 111 -14.77 -2.46 -25.37
N PHE A 112 -14.05 -3.53 -25.06
CA PHE A 112 -14.45 -4.58 -24.14
C PHE A 112 -13.48 -4.62 -22.96
N VAL A 113 -14.00 -4.85 -21.74
CA VAL A 113 -13.15 -5.12 -20.57
C VAL A 113 -13.28 -6.57 -20.18
N LYS A 114 -12.15 -7.29 -20.24
CA LYS A 114 -12.10 -8.74 -20.01
C LYS A 114 -12.37 -9.11 -18.54
N ASN A 115 -11.95 -8.25 -17.60
CA ASN A 115 -12.13 -8.46 -16.16
C ASN A 115 -12.47 -7.13 -15.47
N THR A 116 -13.61 -7.04 -14.77
CA THR A 116 -13.99 -5.87 -13.96
C THR A 116 -13.41 -5.91 -12.54
N GLU A 117 -12.77 -7.01 -12.16
CA GLU A 117 -12.15 -7.17 -10.85
C GLU A 117 -10.72 -6.62 -10.87
N VAL A 118 -10.53 -5.44 -10.29
CA VAL A 118 -9.19 -4.90 -10.03
C VAL A 118 -8.63 -5.60 -8.79
N SER A 119 -7.56 -6.38 -8.97
CA SER A 119 -6.85 -6.96 -7.83
C SER A 119 -5.91 -5.92 -7.22
N MET A 120 -6.27 -5.42 -6.03
CA MET A 120 -5.47 -4.45 -5.28
C MET A 120 -4.31 -5.18 -4.58
N LEU A 121 -3.07 -4.82 -4.92
CA LEU A 121 -1.88 -5.31 -4.23
C LEU A 121 -1.51 -4.29 -3.15
N ARG A 122 -1.84 -4.60 -1.89
CA ARG A 122 -1.54 -3.75 -0.74
C ARG A 122 -0.34 -4.28 0.03
N HIS A 123 0.72 -3.49 0.15
CA HIS A 123 1.81 -3.79 1.08
C HIS A 123 1.33 -3.57 2.52
N VAL A 124 1.31 -4.65 3.29
CA VAL A 124 1.03 -4.62 4.74
C VAL A 124 2.36 -4.77 5.48
N PRO A 125 2.71 -3.87 6.41
CA PRO A 125 3.93 -4.02 7.18
C PRO A 125 3.89 -5.31 8.00
N LEU A 126 4.93 -6.13 7.90
CA LEU A 126 5.05 -7.43 8.60
C LEU A 126 5.09 -7.30 10.12
N TYR A 127 5.53 -6.14 10.63
CA TYR A 127 5.58 -5.85 12.07
C TYR A 127 5.16 -4.42 12.35
N GLY A 128 4.16 -4.26 13.21
CA GLY A 128 3.80 -2.96 13.76
C GLY A 128 4.78 -2.51 14.84
N SER A 129 4.92 -1.20 15.06
CA SER A 129 5.75 -0.68 16.15
C SER A 129 5.35 -1.27 17.51
N GLY A 130 4.04 -1.44 17.76
CA GLY A 130 3.52 -2.06 18.97
C GLY A 130 3.97 -3.51 19.20
N GLU A 131 4.04 -4.32 18.15
CA GLU A 131 4.43 -5.74 18.25
C GLU A 131 5.91 -5.90 18.61
N VAL A 132 6.77 -5.02 18.06
CA VAL A 132 8.19 -4.97 18.41
C VAL A 132 8.38 -4.58 19.87
N PHE A 133 7.62 -3.59 20.35
CA PHE A 133 7.64 -3.20 21.76
C PHE A 133 7.13 -4.32 22.67
N SER A 134 6.12 -5.10 22.24
CA SER A 134 5.64 -6.26 22.98
C SER A 134 6.67 -7.39 23.05
N TYR A 135 7.39 -7.67 21.95
CA TYR A 135 8.41 -8.71 21.92
C TYR A 135 9.61 -8.37 22.81
N VAL A 136 10.15 -7.15 22.65
CA VAL A 136 11.28 -6.66 23.45
C VAL A 136 10.87 -6.51 24.92
N GLY A 137 9.70 -5.94 25.18
CA GLY A 137 9.16 -5.79 26.53
C GLY A 137 8.89 -7.13 27.22
N GLY A 138 8.42 -8.13 26.49
CA GLY A 138 8.19 -9.48 27.00
C GLY A 138 9.50 -10.17 27.40
N LEU A 139 10.52 -10.13 26.54
CA LEU A 139 11.85 -10.66 26.84
C LEU A 139 12.47 -9.92 28.03
N ALA A 140 12.49 -8.59 28.01
CA ALA A 140 13.03 -7.79 29.10
C ALA A 140 12.30 -8.06 30.42
N GLY A 141 10.97 -8.15 30.40
CA GLY A 141 10.15 -8.46 31.57
C GLY A 141 10.44 -9.84 32.15
N PHE A 142 10.65 -10.85 31.30
CA PHE A 142 11.04 -12.19 31.75
C PHE A 142 12.40 -12.19 32.48
N TRP A 143 13.42 -11.57 31.89
CA TRP A 143 14.74 -11.45 32.51
C TRP A 143 14.71 -10.66 33.82
N LEU A 144 13.90 -9.60 33.87
CA LEU A 144 13.73 -8.79 35.08
C LEU A 144 13.01 -9.57 36.18
N GLY A 145 12.00 -10.38 35.83
CA GLY A 145 11.30 -11.25 36.78
C GLY A 145 12.22 -12.28 37.47
N VAL A 146 13.05 -12.98 36.69
CA VAL A 146 14.03 -13.95 37.25
C VAL A 146 15.06 -13.26 38.15
N SER A 147 15.47 -12.03 37.77
CA SER A 147 16.41 -11.24 38.57
C SER A 147 15.82 -10.88 39.94
N VAL A 148 14.59 -10.37 39.98
CA VAL A 148 13.91 -9.99 41.23
C VAL A 148 13.71 -11.18 42.16
N PHE A 149 13.30 -12.34 41.63
CA PHE A 149 13.15 -13.56 42.41
C PHE A 149 14.48 -14.02 43.04
N SER A 150 15.58 -13.88 42.31
CA SER A 150 16.92 -14.19 42.83
C SER A 150 17.35 -13.20 43.92
N PHE A 151 17.01 -11.92 43.79
CA PHE A 151 17.29 -10.91 44.82
C PHE A 151 16.50 -11.14 46.11
N THR A 152 15.24 -11.57 46.02
CA THR A 152 14.42 -11.86 47.21
C THR A 152 15.02 -12.99 48.05
N ASP A 153 15.55 -14.04 47.40
CA ASP A 153 16.23 -15.15 48.09
C ASP A 153 17.50 -14.70 48.82
N ILE A 154 18.25 -13.77 48.23
CA ILE A 154 19.46 -13.20 48.85
C ILE A 154 19.08 -12.34 50.06
N ILE A 155 18.05 -11.50 49.93
CA ILE A 155 17.54 -10.65 51.01
C ILE A 155 17.04 -11.51 52.18
N GLU A 156 16.37 -12.63 51.90
CA GLU A 156 15.89 -13.54 52.95
C GLU A 156 17.05 -14.16 53.75
N LYS A 157 18.13 -14.59 53.09
CA LYS A 157 19.33 -15.12 53.75
C LYS A 157 20.01 -14.05 54.61
N LEU A 158 20.10 -12.81 54.11
CA LEU A 158 20.63 -11.68 54.86
C LEU A 158 19.78 -11.39 56.10
N TYR A 159 18.45 -11.38 55.95
CA TYR A 159 17.51 -11.15 57.04
C TYR A 159 17.63 -12.23 58.14
N ARG A 160 17.67 -13.52 57.77
CA ARG A 160 17.87 -14.61 58.73
C ARG A 160 19.20 -14.49 59.47
N LYS A 161 20.29 -14.16 58.77
CA LYS A 161 21.60 -13.99 59.39
C LYS A 161 21.63 -12.81 60.36
N ALA A 162 21.03 -11.68 59.98
CA ALA A 162 20.92 -10.50 60.83
C ALA A 162 20.08 -10.78 62.10
N MET A 163 18.96 -11.50 61.96
CA MET A 163 18.13 -11.88 63.10
C MET A 163 18.86 -12.83 64.05
N ASN A 164 19.57 -13.84 63.53
CA ASN A 164 20.36 -14.75 64.36
C ASN A 164 21.48 -14.01 65.09
N TRP A 165 22.15 -13.07 64.42
CA TRP A 165 23.18 -12.25 65.04
C TRP A 165 22.61 -11.36 66.15
N MET A 166 21.44 -10.73 65.93
CA MET A 166 20.78 -9.91 66.93
C MET A 166 20.32 -10.70 68.16
N VAL A 167 19.85 -11.94 67.97
CA VAL A 167 19.49 -12.83 69.08
C VAL A 167 20.73 -13.22 69.88
N ASN A 168 21.81 -13.61 69.22
CA ASN A 168 23.08 -13.94 69.91
C ASN A 168 23.62 -12.75 70.69
N PHE A 169 23.62 -11.56 70.10
CA PHE A 169 24.08 -10.33 70.79
C PHE A 169 23.21 -10.01 72.02
N ARG A 170 21.90 -10.24 71.95
CA ARG A 170 21.01 -10.11 73.12
C ARG A 170 21.34 -11.15 74.20
N LEU A 171 21.63 -12.39 73.84
CA LEU A 171 22.01 -13.44 74.79
C LEU A 171 23.34 -13.15 75.48
N GLU A 172 24.36 -12.69 74.74
CA GLU A 172 25.66 -12.27 75.30
C GLU A 172 25.47 -11.11 76.28
N ASN A 173 24.66 -10.10 75.95
CA ASN A 173 24.38 -8.99 76.85
C ASN A 173 23.66 -9.43 78.14
N VAL A 174 22.74 -10.40 78.07
CA VAL A 174 22.05 -10.95 79.25
C VAL A 174 22.99 -11.79 80.12
N GLN A 175 23.85 -12.62 79.52
CA GLN A 175 24.84 -13.41 80.26
C GLN A 175 25.86 -12.50 80.97
N ASN A 176 26.34 -11.46 80.28
CA ASN A 176 27.26 -10.49 80.87
C ASN A 176 26.61 -9.72 82.05
N ALA A 177 25.31 -9.41 81.97
CA ALA A 177 24.58 -8.79 83.08
C ALA A 177 24.47 -9.71 84.30
N LEU A 178 24.12 -10.99 84.10
CA LEU A 178 24.04 -11.99 85.19
C LEU A 178 25.41 -12.27 85.84
N PHE A 179 26.49 -12.28 85.06
CA PHE A 179 27.84 -12.48 85.57
C PHE A 179 28.32 -11.31 86.45
N LEU A 180 27.94 -10.07 86.11
CA LEU A 180 28.27 -8.89 86.92
C LEU A 180 27.47 -8.84 88.23
N GLU A 181 26.23 -9.32 88.23
CA GLU A 181 25.38 -9.38 89.43
C GLU A 181 25.88 -10.45 90.43
N ALA A 182 26.33 -11.60 89.93
CA ALA A 182 26.89 -12.68 90.76
C ALA A 182 28.27 -12.37 91.38
N HIS A 183 28.97 -11.33 90.91
CA HIS A 183 30.30 -10.95 91.39
C HIS A 183 30.27 -9.81 92.43
N HIS A 184 29.08 -9.29 92.76
CA HIS A 184 28.87 -8.14 93.65
C HIS A 184 28.16 -8.51 94.98
N ASP A 185 27.82 -9.79 95.17
CA ASP A 185 27.35 -10.41 96.43
C ASP A 185 28.48 -11.21 97.09
#